data_AF-A0A535IRS2-F1
#
_entry.id   AF-A0A535IRS2-F1
#
_cell.length_a   1.000
_cell.length_b   1.000
_cell.length_c   1.000
_cell.angle_alpha   90.00
_cell.angle_beta   90.00
_cell.angle_gamma   90.00
#
_symmetry.space_group_name_H-M   'P 1'
#
loop_
_entity.id
_entity.type
_entity.pdbx_description
1 polymer ?
#
loop_
_entity_poly.entity_id
_entity_poly.type
_entity_poly.pdbx_seq_one_letter_code
_entity_poly.pdbx_strand_id
1 'polypeptide(L)'
;MGLYVCPADTVAAPAETVWRLLTDPAAYHTWMDPKVESVEPPGPAQPGQVVLLSSGALGMRLWVRFDLDRVDPTTHDFELRVQFPFGIRMREHISVRPVEGGSRVQFG
;
A
#
# COMPACT_ATOMS: atom_id res chain seq x y z
N MET A 1 21.35 -18.34 2.68
CA MET A 1 20.34 -18.65 1.65
C MET A 1 19.16 -17.71 1.89
N GLY A 2 19.06 -16.61 1.15
CA GLY A 2 17.91 -15.70 1.26
C GLY A 2 16.84 -16.15 0.27
N LEU A 3 15.65 -16.49 0.76
CA LEU A 3 14.49 -16.72 -0.11
C LEU A 3 13.99 -15.33 -0.54
N TYR A 4 14.43 -14.84 -1.71
CA TYR A 4 13.83 -13.66 -2.34
C TYR A 4 12.52 -14.09 -2.99
N VAL A 5 11.49 -14.26 -2.17
CA VAL A 5 10.13 -14.32 -2.66
C VAL A 5 9.63 -12.88 -2.70
N CYS A 6 9.43 -12.32 -3.89
CA CYS A 6 8.53 -11.17 -4.03
C CYS A 6 7.15 -11.66 -3.59
N PRO A 7 6.59 -11.16 -2.48
CA PRO A 7 5.21 -11.49 -2.13
C PRO A 7 4.34 -11.12 -3.34
N ALA A 8 3.61 -12.09 -3.85
CA ALA A 8 2.71 -11.88 -4.96
C ALA A 8 1.51 -12.81 -4.78
N ASP A 9 0.33 -12.29 -5.07
CA ASP A 9 -0.90 -13.04 -4.99
C ASP A 9 -1.83 -12.72 -6.15
N THR A 10 -2.78 -13.60 -6.42
CA THR A 10 -3.83 -13.40 -7.42
C THR A 10 -5.15 -13.10 -6.71
N VAL A 11 -5.69 -11.92 -6.97
CA VAL A 11 -6.97 -11.47 -6.45
C VAL A 11 -8.04 -11.76 -7.50
N ALA A 12 -9.12 -12.42 -7.08
CA ALA A 12 -10.29 -12.71 -7.92
C ALA A 12 -11.16 -11.44 -8.17
N ALA A 13 -10.52 -10.37 -8.63
CA ALA A 13 -11.14 -9.10 -8.98
C ALA A 13 -10.39 -8.42 -10.14
N PRO A 14 -11.07 -7.59 -10.95
CA PRO A 14 -10.43 -6.81 -12.01
C PRO A 14 -9.32 -5.90 -11.45
N ALA A 15 -8.26 -5.69 -12.24
CA ALA A 15 -7.11 -4.88 -11.85
C ALA A 15 -7.52 -3.46 -11.44
N GLU A 16 -8.51 -2.88 -12.10
CA GLU A 16 -9.03 -1.54 -11.85
C GLU A 16 -9.71 -1.45 -10.47
N THR A 17 -10.35 -2.53 -10.03
CA THR A 17 -10.99 -2.58 -8.70
C THR A 17 -9.94 -2.64 -7.60
N VAL A 18 -8.92 -3.49 -7.77
CA VAL A 18 -7.80 -3.59 -6.83
C VAL A 18 -7.02 -2.27 -6.79
N TRP A 19 -6.74 -1.69 -7.96
CA TRP A 19 -6.06 -0.41 -8.07
C TRP A 19 -6.80 0.70 -7.32
N ARG A 20 -8.12 0.82 -7.53
CA ARG A 20 -8.93 1.82 -6.84
C ARG A 20 -8.84 1.69 -5.32
N LEU A 21 -8.87 0.46 -4.78
CA LEU A 21 -8.73 0.22 -3.33
C LEU A 21 -7.32 0.56 -2.83
N LEU A 22 -6.29 0.25 -3.62
CA LEU A 22 -4.90 0.55 -3.30
C LEU A 22 -4.62 2.06 -3.33
N THR A 23 -5.28 2.82 -4.20
CA THR A 23 -5.09 4.27 -4.35
C THR A 23 -6.09 5.12 -3.58
N ASP A 24 -6.91 4.52 -2.72
CA ASP A 24 -7.88 5.25 -1.89
C ASP A 24 -7.54 5.08 -0.39
N PRO A 25 -6.77 6.01 0.19
CA PRO A 25 -6.45 5.98 1.61
C PRO A 25 -7.70 5.94 2.51
N ALA A 26 -8.84 6.50 2.08
CA ALA A 26 -10.06 6.45 2.87
C ALA A 26 -10.62 5.03 2.96
N ALA A 27 -10.36 4.18 1.97
CA ALA A 27 -10.81 2.78 1.92
C ALA A 27 -9.87 1.81 2.65
N TYR A 28 -8.68 2.22 3.10
CA TYR A 28 -7.72 1.30 3.72
C TYR A 28 -8.27 0.54 4.92
N HIS A 29 -9.11 1.17 5.73
CA HIS A 29 -9.76 0.53 6.88
C HIS A 29 -10.63 -0.69 6.52
N THR A 30 -10.98 -0.88 5.24
CA THR A 30 -11.79 -2.02 4.78
C THR A 30 -10.98 -3.28 4.52
N TRP A 31 -9.66 -3.16 4.34
CA TRP A 31 -8.78 -4.27 3.95
C TRP A 31 -7.42 -4.29 4.66
N MET A 32 -7.10 -3.27 5.46
CA MET A 32 -5.91 -3.18 6.29
C MET A 32 -6.27 -3.04 7.77
N ASP A 33 -5.50 -3.69 8.65
CA ASP A 33 -5.66 -3.55 10.10
C ASP A 33 -5.32 -2.13 10.63
N PRO A 34 -4.26 -1.44 10.14
CA PRO A 34 -3.97 -0.07 10.58
C PRO A 34 -5.10 0.92 10.27
N LYS A 35 -5.40 1.77 11.24
CA LYS A 35 -6.29 2.92 11.08
C LYS A 35 -5.55 4.06 10.40
N VAL A 36 -6.16 4.67 9.39
CA VAL A 36 -5.68 5.93 8.80
C VAL A 36 -6.01 7.09 9.74
N GLU A 37 -4.99 7.87 10.09
CA GLU A 37 -5.08 8.98 11.04
C GLU A 37 -5.02 10.34 10.32
N SER A 38 -4.20 10.46 9.28
CA SER A 38 -4.18 11.63 8.41
C SER A 38 -3.67 11.31 7.00
N VAL A 39 -4.06 12.17 6.06
CA VAL A 39 -3.67 12.12 4.64
C VAL A 39 -3.37 13.54 4.19
N GLU A 40 -2.14 13.81 3.78
CA GLU A 40 -1.68 15.16 3.42
C GLU A 40 -0.91 15.16 2.09
N PRO A 41 -1.37 15.88 1.04
CA PRO A 41 -2.67 16.57 0.96
C PRO A 41 -3.85 15.58 0.97
N PRO A 42 -5.06 16.00 1.38
CA PRO A 42 -6.22 15.12 1.40
C PRO A 42 -6.67 14.72 -0.02
N GLY A 43 -7.19 13.50 -0.17
CA GLY A 43 -7.73 12.99 -1.43
C GLY A 43 -7.16 11.61 -1.80
N PRO A 44 -7.39 11.17 -3.05
CA PRO A 44 -6.81 9.94 -3.58
C PRO A 44 -5.28 9.95 -3.50
N ALA A 45 -4.70 8.75 -3.59
CA ALA A 45 -3.26 8.58 -3.59
C ALA A 45 -2.58 9.35 -4.74
N GLN A 46 -1.59 10.16 -4.40
CA GLN A 46 -0.82 10.92 -5.37
C GLN A 46 0.65 11.05 -4.94
N PRO A 47 1.59 11.22 -5.88
CA PRO A 47 2.99 11.45 -5.56
C PRO A 47 3.18 12.64 -4.62
N GLY A 48 4.08 12.49 -3.64
CA GLY A 48 4.37 13.49 -2.61
C GLY A 48 3.37 13.51 -1.44
N GLN A 49 2.32 12.69 -1.47
CA GLN A 49 1.38 12.57 -0.36
C GLN A 49 1.98 11.77 0.80
N VAL A 50 1.59 12.14 2.01
CA VAL A 50 1.94 11.47 3.25
C VAL A 50 0.67 10.90 3.88
N VAL A 51 0.68 9.60 4.18
CA VAL A 51 -0.39 8.93 4.92
C VAL A 51 0.15 8.47 6.27
N LEU A 52 -0.45 8.94 7.35
CA LEU A 52 -0.14 8.47 8.70
C LEU A 52 -1.16 7.43 9.12
N LEU A 53 -0.67 6.27 9.54
CA LEU A 53 -1.46 5.16 10.04
C LEU A 53 -1.06 4.83 11.47
N SER A 54 -2.00 4.24 12.22
CA SER A 54 -1.71 3.66 13.52
C SER A 54 -2.29 2.25 13.64
N SER A 55 -1.57 1.36 14.31
CA SER A 55 -2.04 0.01 14.60
C SER A 55 -1.76 -0.35 16.06
N GLY A 56 -2.63 -1.19 16.63
CA GLY A 56 -2.45 -1.74 17.97
C GLY A 56 -1.64 -3.03 17.91
N ALA A 57 -0.47 -3.05 18.54
CA ALA A 57 0.33 -4.26 18.70
C ALA A 57 0.91 -4.32 20.11
N LEU A 58 0.83 -5.49 20.76
CA LEU A 58 1.38 -5.73 22.11
C LEU A 58 0.87 -4.73 23.18
N GLY A 59 -0.37 -4.26 23.06
CA GLY A 59 -0.95 -3.25 23.96
C GLY A 59 -0.44 -1.82 23.73
N MET A 60 0.38 -1.60 22.71
CA MET A 60 0.91 -0.29 22.32
C MET A 60 0.28 0.18 21.01
N ARG A 61 0.12 1.50 20.88
CA ARG A 61 -0.22 2.14 19.60
C ARG A 61 1.06 2.46 18.84
N LEU A 62 1.24 1.79 17.71
CA LEU A 62 2.39 1.94 16.83
C LEU A 62 2.02 2.80 15.62
N TRP A 63 2.88 3.76 15.32
CA TRP A 63 2.71 4.66 14.17
C TRP A 63 3.46 4.14 12.97
N VAL A 64 2.81 4.21 11.80
CA VAL A 64 3.38 3.88 10.51
C VAL A 64 3.17 5.09 9.59
N ARG A 65 4.21 5.49 8.86
CA ARG A 65 4.13 6.58 7.89
C ARG A 65 4.38 6.03 6.50
N PHE A 66 3.49 6.34 5.57
CA PHE A 66 3.70 6.11 4.15
C PHE A 66 4.02 7.44 3.48
N ASP A 67 5.14 7.49 2.78
CA ASP A 67 5.50 8.57 1.87
C ASP A 67 5.31 8.03 0.44
N LEU A 68 4.34 8.58 -0.30
CA LEU A 68 4.01 8.12 -1.65
C LEU A 68 4.97 8.74 -2.67
N ASP A 69 5.74 7.90 -3.34
CA ASP A 69 6.76 8.34 -4.31
C ASP A 69 6.19 8.29 -5.74
N ARG A 70 5.45 7.25 -6.10
CA ARG A 70 4.85 7.08 -7.44
C ARG A 70 3.45 6.49 -7.34
N VAL A 71 2.53 7.05 -8.12
CA VAL A 71 1.19 6.49 -8.35
C VAL A 71 0.89 6.63 -9.84
N ASP A 72 1.04 5.55 -10.59
CA ASP A 72 0.86 5.54 -12.04
C ASP A 72 -0.42 4.77 -12.41
N PRO A 73 -1.52 5.46 -12.75
CA PRO A 73 -2.77 4.79 -13.09
C PRO A 73 -2.75 4.12 -14.47
N THR A 74 -1.76 4.40 -15.32
CA THR A 74 -1.65 3.78 -16.65
C THR A 74 -0.94 2.45 -16.55
N THR A 75 0.16 2.43 -15.80
CA THR A 75 0.92 1.20 -15.58
C THR A 75 0.49 0.46 -14.33
N HIS A 76 -0.42 0.98 -13.52
CA HIS A 76 -0.81 0.42 -12.21
C HIS A 76 0.40 0.11 -11.32
N ASP A 77 1.35 1.06 -11.27
CA ASP A 77 2.54 0.99 -10.41
C ASP A 77 2.41 1.99 -9.25
N PHE A 78 2.59 1.48 -8.03
CA PHE A 78 2.46 2.23 -6.79
C PHE A 78 3.74 2.08 -5.97
N GLU A 79 4.48 3.16 -5.79
CA GLU A 79 5.72 3.15 -5.00
C GLU A 79 5.56 4.00 -3.75
N LEU A 80 5.98 3.44 -2.63
CA LEU A 80 5.99 4.14 -1.36
C LEU A 80 7.24 3.83 -0.54
N ARG A 81 7.58 4.76 0.34
CA ARG A 81 8.48 4.51 1.46
C ARG A 81 7.65 4.38 2.72
N VAL A 82 7.83 3.26 3.42
CA VAL A 82 7.21 3.00 4.71
C VAL A 82 8.22 3.24 5.81
N GLN A 83 7.83 4.04 6.80
CA GLN A 83 8.56 4.21 8.05
C GLN A 83 7.75 3.55 9.15
N PHE A 84 8.30 2.47 9.69
CA PHE A 84 7.77 1.75 10.83
C PHE A 84 8.38 2.30 12.13
N PRO A 85 7.84 1.93 13.31
CA PRO A 85 8.46 2.24 14.58
C PRO A 85 9.91 1.75 14.68
N PHE A 86 10.66 2.31 15.63
CA PHE A 86 12.05 1.94 15.94
C PHE A 86 13.05 2.19 14.80
N GLY A 87 12.71 3.10 13.88
CA GLY A 87 13.62 3.53 12.80
C GLY A 87 13.70 2.56 11.61
N ILE A 88 12.83 1.54 11.57
CA ILE A 88 12.75 0.61 10.45
C ILE A 88 12.15 1.34 9.24
N ARG A 89 12.81 1.20 8.09
CA ARG A 89 12.39 1.82 6.82
C ARG A 89 12.33 0.76 5.73
N MET A 90 11.30 0.84 4.90
CA MET A 90 11.08 -0.03 3.76
C MET A 90 10.77 0.85 2.55
N ARG A 91 11.30 0.48 1.39
CA ARG A 91 10.81 0.98 0.11
C ARG A 91 10.05 -0.17 -0.52
N GLU A 92 8.88 0.12 -1.04
CA GLU A 92 7.95 -0.86 -1.56
C GLU A 92 7.47 -0.41 -2.93
N HIS A 93 7.55 -1.31 -3.90
CA HIS A 93 6.96 -1.18 -5.22
C HIS A 93 5.84 -2.21 -5.36
N ILE A 94 4.61 -1.73 -5.50
CA ILE A 94 3.42 -2.54 -5.70
C ILE A 94 2.97 -2.40 -7.14
N SER A 95 2.83 -3.52 -7.84
CA SER A 95 2.28 -3.56 -9.19
C SER A 95 0.98 -4.37 -9.22
N VAL A 96 0.00 -3.88 -9.96
CA VAL A 96 -1.26 -4.60 -10.22
C VAL A 96 -1.34 -4.91 -11.71
N ARG A 97 -1.45 -6.18 -12.07
CA ARG A 97 -1.47 -6.65 -13.46
C ARG A 97 -2.72 -7.48 -13.73
N PRO A 98 -3.44 -7.27 -14.85
CA PRO A 98 -4.54 -8.16 -15.21
C PRO A 98 -4.00 -9.57 -15.52
N VAL A 99 -4.73 -10.59 -15.09
CA VAL A 99 -4.47 -12.01 -15.41
C VAL A 99 -5.79 -12.72 -15.72
N GLU A 100 -5.72 -13.94 -16.24
CA GLU A 100 -6.93 -14.74 -16.43
C GLU A 100 -7.65 -14.94 -15.09
N GLY A 101 -8.95 -14.60 -15.04
CA GLY A 101 -9.77 -14.76 -13.84
C GLY A 101 -9.59 -13.69 -12.75
N GLY A 102 -8.77 -12.64 -12.97
CA GLY A 102 -8.61 -11.57 -11.98
C GLY A 102 -7.40 -10.67 -12.22
N SER A 103 -6.69 -10.38 -11.14
CA SER A 103 -5.48 -9.54 -11.16
C SER A 103 -4.40 -10.11 -10.26
N ARG A 104 -3.14 -9.92 -10.67
CA ARG A 104 -1.96 -10.26 -9.89
C ARG A 104 -1.44 -8.99 -9.20
N VAL A 105 -1.31 -9.04 -7.88
CA VAL A 105 -0.68 -8.00 -7.07
C VAL A 105 0.72 -8.48 -6.71
N GLN A 106 1.74 -7.67 -6.92
CA GLN A 106 3.13 -8.02 -6.60
C GLN A 106 3.81 -6.90 -5.83
N PHE A 107 4.56 -7.28 -4.80
CA PHE A 107 5.36 -6.43 -3.91
C PHE A 107 6.85 -6.62 -4.25
N GLY A 108 7.68 -5.57 -4.22
CA GLY A 108 9.05 -5.58 -4.75
C GLY A 108 9.96 -4.43 -4.34
#